data_AF-A0A7S2P1M7-F1
#
_entry.id   AF-A0A7S2P1M7-F1
#
_cell.length_a   1.000
_cell.length_b   1.000
_cell.length_c   1.000
_cell.angle_alpha   90.00
_cell.angle_beta   90.00
_cell.angle_gamma   90.00
#
_symmetry.space_group_name_H-M   'P 1'
#
loop_
_entity.id
_entity.type
_entity.pdbx_description
1 polymer ?
#
loop_
_entity_poly.entity_id
_entity_poly.type
_entity_poly.pdbx_seq_one_letter_code
_entity_poly.pdbx_strand_id
1 'polypeptide(L)'
;TSRTTPTMIFPTGTALVLLLNSGAHAFSTTFSRSNVKSSKLNMSSEDGDGVMNKYSRILTEPKSQGASQAMLYATGLTEEDMTKPQVGISSVWYEGNPCNMHLLELSEYVKEG
;
A
#
# COMPACT_ATOMS: atom_id res chain seq x y z
N THR A 1 -28.11 33.99 21.48
CA THR A 1 -26.71 34.44 21.34
C THR A 1 -25.87 33.26 20.88
N SER A 2 -25.80 33.08 19.56
CA SER A 2 -25.28 31.88 18.88
C SER A 2 -23.74 31.86 18.88
N ARG A 3 -23.15 30.83 19.52
CA ARG A 3 -21.74 30.51 19.38
C ARG A 3 -21.49 29.92 17.99
N THR A 4 -20.59 30.59 17.28
CA THR A 4 -20.04 30.26 15.97
C THR A 4 -19.17 29.00 16.03
N THR A 5 -19.46 28.05 15.15
CA THR A 5 -18.58 26.92 14.81
C THR A 5 -17.51 27.39 13.81
N PRO A 6 -16.25 26.93 13.88
CA PRO A 6 -15.30 27.14 12.81
C PRO A 6 -15.51 26.06 11.73
N THR A 7 -16.19 26.42 10.64
CA THR A 7 -16.19 25.65 9.40
C THR A 7 -14.82 25.80 8.72
N MET A 8 -14.03 24.72 8.68
CA MET A 8 -12.88 24.61 7.79
C MET A 8 -13.39 24.56 6.34
N ILE A 9 -13.23 25.67 5.64
CA ILE A 9 -13.44 25.77 4.20
C ILE A 9 -12.21 25.15 3.53
N PHE A 10 -12.39 24.00 2.87
CA PHE A 10 -11.41 23.48 1.92
C PHE A 10 -11.29 24.48 0.76
N PRO A 11 -10.10 25.04 0.47
CA PRO A 11 -9.93 25.87 -0.71
C PRO A 11 -9.97 24.96 -1.95
N THR A 12 -11.12 24.91 -2.60
CA THR A 12 -11.20 24.59 -4.01
C THR A 12 -10.45 25.67 -4.80
N GLY A 13 -9.54 25.26 -5.66
CA GLY A 13 -8.99 26.13 -6.70
C GLY A 13 -7.64 26.74 -6.34
N THR A 14 -6.60 26.03 -6.73
CA THR A 14 -5.26 26.55 -6.96
C THR A 14 -5.34 27.77 -7.88
N ALA A 15 -5.00 28.96 -7.38
CA ALA A 15 -4.71 30.13 -8.21
C ALA A 15 -3.76 31.07 -7.45
N LEU A 16 -2.46 30.75 -7.46
CA LEU A 16 -1.41 31.73 -7.23
C LEU A 16 -0.53 31.77 -8.47
N VAL A 17 -0.98 32.50 -9.49
CA VAL A 17 -0.16 32.85 -10.65
C VAL A 17 0.65 34.07 -10.27
N LEU A 18 1.90 33.86 -9.87
CA LEU A 18 2.90 34.92 -9.77
C LEU A 18 3.24 35.36 -11.20
N LEU A 19 2.78 36.55 -11.58
CA LEU A 19 3.21 37.23 -12.80
C LEU A 19 4.65 37.70 -12.63
N LEU A 20 5.62 36.84 -12.97
CA LEU A 20 6.95 37.28 -13.37
C LEU A 20 7.17 36.93 -14.85
N ASN A 21 7.50 38.00 -15.57
CA ASN A 21 7.60 38.09 -17.01
C ASN A 21 8.86 37.38 -17.54
N SER A 22 8.76 36.87 -18.78
CA SER A 22 9.86 36.52 -19.68
C SER A 22 10.68 35.25 -19.39
N GLY A 23 10.35 34.17 -20.13
CA GLY A 23 11.23 33.01 -20.31
C GLY A 23 10.46 31.69 -20.43
N ALA A 24 9.65 31.53 -21.48
CA ALA A 24 8.90 30.31 -21.73
C ALA A 24 9.82 29.16 -22.16
N HIS A 25 10.44 28.47 -21.20
CA HIS A 25 10.76 27.05 -21.34
C HIS A 25 9.59 26.28 -20.75
N ALA A 26 8.61 25.96 -21.60
CA ALA A 26 7.54 25.04 -21.25
C ALA A 26 8.15 23.65 -21.02
N PHE A 27 8.52 23.33 -19.78
CA PHE A 27 8.82 21.96 -19.38
C PHE A 27 7.49 21.19 -19.38
N SER A 28 7.13 20.68 -20.56
CA SER A 28 5.99 19.82 -20.79
C SER A 28 6.18 18.55 -19.97
N THR A 29 5.59 18.52 -18.77
CA THR A 29 5.42 17.27 -18.04
C THR A 29 4.22 16.56 -18.65
N THR A 30 4.38 16.00 -19.84
CA THR A 30 3.52 14.92 -20.32
C THR A 30 3.80 13.72 -19.43
N PHE A 31 3.13 13.67 -18.28
CA PHE A 31 3.07 12.46 -17.47
C PHE A 31 2.33 11.41 -18.29
N SER A 32 3.09 10.65 -19.07
CA SER A 32 2.60 9.54 -19.86
C SER A 32 2.02 8.52 -18.89
N ARG A 33 0.69 8.38 -18.91
CA ARG A 33 -0.02 7.37 -18.15
C ARG A 33 0.43 6.01 -18.66
N SER A 34 1.40 5.41 -17.96
CA SER A 34 1.84 4.05 -18.22
C SER A 34 0.64 3.13 -18.10
N ASN A 35 0.28 2.46 -19.19
CA ASN A 35 -0.66 1.35 -19.19
C ASN A 35 -0.03 0.25 -18.32
N VAL A 36 -0.45 0.16 -17.05
CA VAL A 36 -0.07 -0.96 -16.19
C VAL A 36 -0.71 -2.19 -16.84
N LYS A 37 0.08 -2.96 -17.60
CA LYS A 37 -0.26 -4.33 -17.93
C LYS A 37 -0.48 -5.01 -16.59
N SER A 38 -1.73 -5.39 -16.32
CA SER A 38 -2.03 -6.37 -15.28
C SER A 38 -1.25 -7.63 -15.67
N SER A 39 -0.07 -7.79 -15.09
CA SER A 39 0.70 -9.00 -15.21
C SER A 39 -0.16 -10.06 -14.54
N LYS A 40 -0.79 -10.91 -15.35
CA LYS A 40 -1.26 -12.22 -14.88
C LYS A 40 -0.15 -12.78 -14.00
N LEU A 41 -0.49 -13.06 -12.74
CA LEU A 41 0.39 -13.79 -11.84
C LEU A 41 0.66 -15.13 -12.55
N ASN A 42 1.80 -15.23 -13.23
CA ASN A 42 2.24 -16.47 -13.84
C ASN A 42 2.59 -17.39 -12.69
N MET A 43 1.58 -18.12 -12.22
CA MET A 43 1.76 -19.25 -11.33
C MET A 43 2.49 -20.30 -12.15
N SER A 44 3.80 -20.43 -11.97
CA SER A 44 4.51 -21.58 -12.49
C SER A 44 3.95 -22.81 -11.77
N SER A 45 3.21 -23.64 -12.49
CA SER A 45 2.63 -24.91 -12.04
C SER A 45 3.69 -25.95 -11.63
N GLU A 46 4.96 -25.57 -11.59
CA GLU A 46 6.15 -26.41 -11.39
C GLU A 46 6.80 -26.15 -10.02
N ASP A 47 6.06 -25.62 -9.05
CA ASP A 47 6.57 -25.48 -7.70
C ASP A 47 6.69 -26.87 -7.06
N GLY A 48 7.92 -27.32 -6.81
CA GLY A 48 8.20 -28.54 -6.08
C GLY A 48 7.51 -28.59 -4.71
N ASP A 49 7.24 -29.80 -4.24
CA ASP A 49 6.71 -30.06 -2.90
C ASP A 49 7.68 -29.48 -1.85
N GLY A 50 7.30 -28.37 -1.21
CA GLY A 50 8.14 -27.65 -0.24
C GLY A 50 8.24 -26.13 -0.43
N VAL A 51 7.84 -25.56 -1.57
CA VAL A 51 7.79 -24.10 -1.73
C VAL A 51 6.58 -23.53 -0.98
N MET A 52 6.82 -22.79 0.10
CA MET A 52 5.77 -22.24 0.97
C MET A 52 5.30 -20.84 0.55
N ASN A 53 6.16 -20.04 -0.08
CA ASN A 53 5.93 -18.63 -0.44
C ASN A 53 5.40 -18.44 -1.87
N LYS A 54 4.57 -19.36 -2.39
CA LYS A 54 4.17 -19.44 -3.82
C LYS A 54 3.61 -18.13 -4.41
N TYR A 55 2.89 -17.37 -3.60
CA TYR A 55 2.28 -16.10 -4.00
C TYR A 55 3.14 -14.89 -3.64
N SER A 56 3.68 -14.85 -2.41
CA SER A 56 4.46 -13.70 -1.92
C SER A 56 5.78 -13.54 -2.66
N ARG A 57 6.40 -14.63 -3.11
CA ARG A 57 7.64 -14.61 -3.92
C ARG A 57 7.57 -13.72 -5.15
N ILE A 58 6.38 -13.56 -5.72
CA ILE A 58 6.18 -12.71 -6.91
C ILE A 58 6.58 -11.27 -6.60
N LEU A 59 6.40 -10.82 -5.36
CA LEU A 59 6.77 -9.48 -4.88
C LEU A 59 8.15 -9.47 -4.21
N THR A 60 8.55 -10.56 -3.55
CA THR A 60 9.75 -10.56 -2.71
C THR A 60 11.04 -11.01 -3.40
N GLU A 61 10.99 -11.79 -4.49
CA GLU A 61 12.21 -12.36 -5.12
C GLU A 61 12.70 -11.60 -6.37
N PRO A 62 11.86 -11.21 -7.35
CA PRO A 62 12.35 -10.61 -8.58
C PRO A 62 12.91 -9.20 -8.35
N LYS A 63 14.11 -8.92 -8.86
CA LYS A 63 14.73 -7.58 -8.82
C LYS A 63 13.89 -6.49 -9.50
N SER A 64 13.01 -6.87 -10.41
CA SER A 64 12.06 -5.96 -11.05
C SER A 64 10.99 -5.43 -10.10
N GLN A 65 10.79 -6.06 -8.93
CA GLN A 65 9.80 -5.69 -7.92
C GLN A 65 10.41 -4.88 -6.75
N GLY A 66 11.50 -4.14 -7.01
CA GLY A 66 12.19 -3.35 -5.98
C GLY A 66 11.28 -2.33 -5.26
N ALA A 67 10.27 -1.77 -5.93
CA ALA A 67 9.30 -0.87 -5.29
C ALA A 67 8.41 -1.61 -4.25
N SER A 68 7.94 -2.80 -4.60
CA SER A 68 7.16 -3.67 -3.70
C SER A 68 7.99 -4.09 -2.49
N GLN A 69 9.26 -4.46 -2.72
CA GLN A 69 10.21 -4.81 -1.66
C GLN A 69 10.48 -3.62 -0.74
N ALA A 70 10.66 -2.41 -1.27
CA ALA A 70 10.86 -1.20 -0.46
C ALA A 70 9.67 -0.91 0.48
N MET A 71 8.43 -1.13 0.02
CA MET A 71 7.25 -1.00 0.87
C MET A 71 7.20 -2.07 1.97
N LEU A 72 7.58 -3.31 1.67
CA LEU A 72 7.66 -4.38 2.66
C LEU A 72 8.75 -4.11 3.72
N TYR A 73 9.92 -3.61 3.30
CA TYR A 73 10.97 -3.15 4.23
C TYR A 73 10.46 -2.01 5.13
N ALA A 74 9.70 -1.06 4.59
CA ALA A 74 9.14 0.04 5.38
C ALA A 74 8.15 -0.43 6.47
N THR A 75 7.52 -1.60 6.30
CA THR A 75 6.67 -2.22 7.34
C THR A 75 7.45 -2.98 8.41
N GLY A 76 8.77 -3.05 8.30
CA GLY A 76 9.65 -3.69 9.30
C GLY A 76 10.07 -5.12 8.96
N LEU A 77 9.85 -5.61 7.74
CA LEU A 77 10.37 -6.91 7.31
C LEU A 77 11.89 -6.83 7.09
N THR A 78 12.59 -7.90 7.41
CA THR A 78 14.02 -8.07 7.14
C THR A 78 14.26 -8.83 5.83
N GLU A 79 15.52 -8.90 5.37
CA GLU A 79 15.86 -9.66 4.16
C GLU A 79 15.56 -11.16 4.34
N GLU A 80 15.76 -11.68 5.56
CA GLU A 80 15.43 -13.05 5.93
C GLU A 80 13.93 -13.34 5.84
N ASP A 81 13.09 -12.34 6.14
CA ASP A 81 11.62 -12.48 6.08
C ASP A 81 11.08 -12.51 4.64
N MET A 82 11.82 -11.98 3.66
CA MET A 82 11.38 -11.93 2.26
C MET A 82 11.20 -13.33 1.65
N THR A 83 11.87 -14.34 2.21
CA THR A 83 11.78 -15.74 1.78
C THR A 83 10.66 -16.52 2.47
N LYS A 84 10.11 -16.00 3.56
CA LYS A 84 9.03 -16.66 4.33
C LYS A 84 7.68 -16.53 3.61
N PRO A 85 6.75 -17.48 3.83
CA PRO A 85 5.37 -17.29 3.38
C PRO A 85 4.74 -16.10 4.10
N GLN A 86 4.07 -15.22 3.35
CA GLN A 86 3.31 -14.11 3.93
C GLN A 86 1.88 -14.56 4.23
N VAL A 87 1.47 -14.41 5.49
CA VAL A 87 0.14 -14.79 5.97
C VAL A 87 -0.65 -13.52 6.28
N GLY A 88 -1.74 -13.29 5.55
CA GLY A 88 -2.66 -12.18 5.82
C GLY A 88 -3.66 -12.53 6.91
N ILE A 89 -3.63 -11.81 8.04
CA ILE A 89 -4.59 -11.97 9.14
C ILE A 89 -5.71 -10.95 8.95
N SER A 90 -6.90 -11.43 8.61
CA SER A 90 -8.09 -10.58 8.37
C SER A 90 -9.06 -10.69 9.55
N SER A 91 -8.97 -9.78 10.50
CA SER A 91 -9.93 -9.68 11.62
C SER A 91 -11.17 -8.89 11.22
N VAL A 92 -12.36 -9.36 11.60
CA VAL A 92 -13.63 -8.63 11.42
C VAL A 92 -13.97 -7.81 12.67
N TRP A 93 -13.00 -7.09 13.21
CA TRP A 93 -13.16 -6.36 14.46
C TRP A 93 -14.03 -5.10 14.32
N TYR A 94 -14.86 -4.84 15.33
CA TYR A 94 -15.65 -3.62 15.45
C TYR A 94 -16.09 -3.39 16.91
N GLU A 95 -15.79 -2.22 17.49
CA GLU A 95 -16.09 -1.90 18.90
C GLU A 95 -17.59 -1.77 19.20
N GLY A 96 -18.37 -1.31 18.22
CA GLY A 96 -19.82 -1.09 18.38
C GLY A 96 -20.67 -2.36 18.29
N ASN A 97 -20.05 -3.54 18.17
CA ASN A 97 -20.76 -4.82 18.15
C ASN A 97 -20.09 -5.81 19.12
N PRO A 98 -20.80 -6.25 20.19
CA PRO A 98 -20.22 -7.13 21.20
C PRO A 98 -19.74 -8.47 20.63
N CYS A 99 -20.30 -8.93 19.50
CA CYS A 99 -19.83 -10.19 18.89
C CYS A 99 -18.45 -10.07 18.23
N ASN A 100 -17.95 -8.87 17.94
CA ASN A 100 -16.70 -8.66 17.18
C ASN A 100 -15.66 -7.79 17.91
N MET A 101 -16.00 -7.17 19.03
CA MET A 101 -15.10 -6.26 19.76
C MET A 101 -13.81 -6.94 20.26
N HIS A 102 -13.82 -8.25 20.46
CA HIS A 102 -12.69 -9.05 20.97
C HIS A 102 -11.77 -9.58 19.85
N LEU A 103 -12.14 -9.40 18.58
CA LEU A 103 -11.39 -9.98 17.45
C LEU A 103 -10.06 -9.28 17.17
N LEU A 104 -9.84 -8.07 17.70
CA LEU A 104 -8.56 -7.38 17.59
C LEU A 104 -7.49 -8.09 18.43
N GLU A 105 -7.78 -8.36 19.71
CA GLU A 105 -6.87 -9.09 20.59
C GLU A 105 -6.60 -10.51 20.07
N LEU A 106 -7.63 -11.19 19.57
CA LEU A 106 -7.46 -12.50 18.93
C LEU A 106 -6.50 -12.43 17.73
N SER A 107 -6.55 -11.36 16.93
CA SER A 107 -5.66 -11.20 15.79
C SER A 107 -4.19 -10.99 16.19
N GLU A 108 -3.95 -10.38 17.36
CA GLU A 108 -2.60 -10.21 17.92
C GLU A 108 -2.02 -11.57 18.34
N TYR A 109 -2.79 -12.42 19.03
CA TYR A 109 -2.34 -13.79 19.34
C TYR A 109 -2.07 -14.64 18.09
N VAL A 110 -2.90 -14.51 17.04
CA VAL A 110 -2.68 -15.21 15.77
C VAL A 110 -1.41 -14.72 15.06
N LYS A 111 -0.99 -13.48 15.28
CA LYS A 111 0.27 -12.94 14.72
C LYS A 111 1.51 -13.48 15.44
N GLU A 112 1.40 -13.84 16.72
CA GLU A 112 2.49 -14.40 17.51
C GLU A 112 2.74 -15.89 17.25
N GLY A 113 1.70 -16.64 16.86
CA GLY A 113 1.77 -18.07 16.57
C GLY A 113 2.36 -18.40 15.20
#